data_AF-A0A8K0CM80-F1
#
_entry.id   AF-A0A8K0CM80-F1
#
_cell.length_a   1.000
_cell.length_b   1.000
_cell.length_c   1.000
_cell.angle_alpha   90.00
_cell.angle_beta   90.00
_cell.angle_gamma   90.00
#
_symmetry.space_group_name_H-M   'P 1'
#
loop_
_entity.id
_entity.type
_entity.pdbx_description
1 polymer ?
#
loop_
_entity_poly.entity_id
_entity_poly.type
_entity_poly.pdbx_seq_one_letter_code
_entity_poly.pdbx_strand_id
1 'polypeptide(L)'
;MLVLLYEKVPALGIWTLKGHDTLYHFVIAEQIIYVPCAAALIWSFECMYLGFCVEIIVQFKILYQYLEEMTVEGNSPDEMELNYLEKMKACIRHHQLLLWFLKKFRQIFSLLLLTEYVTVGPLICAELFAAFESRSIQITIRHTAYFVTLALQLSFYCIPANYVADEALAVARSIYSSKWYSHHFPSLRVPILLIMQNAQHGITIRAGGLVPINTDTFVNVLKVAWSACSIARGLRQN
;
A
#
# COMPACT_ATOMS: atom_id res chain seq x y z
N MET A 1 -19.98 16.05 -9.20
CA MET A 1 -21.32 15.43 -9.20
C MET A 1 -22.39 16.31 -8.54
N LEU A 2 -22.11 16.96 -7.40
CA LEU A 2 -23.04 17.90 -6.75
C LEU A 2 -23.33 19.18 -7.58
N VAL A 3 -22.35 19.72 -8.31
CA VAL A 3 -22.55 20.89 -9.19
C VAL A 3 -23.50 20.60 -10.37
N LEU A 4 -23.53 19.36 -10.84
CA LEU A 4 -24.41 18.96 -11.97
C LEU A 4 -25.84 18.61 -11.51
N LEU A 5 -26.04 18.25 -10.24
CA LEU A 5 -27.37 18.08 -9.65
C LEU A 5 -28.07 19.43 -9.41
N TYR A 6 -27.29 20.49 -9.19
CA TYR A 6 -27.79 21.86 -8.96
C TYR A 6 -28.47 22.48 -10.18
N GLU A 7 -28.03 22.12 -11.39
CA GLU A 7 -28.48 22.78 -12.64
C GLU A 7 -29.83 22.24 -13.17
N LYS A 8 -30.30 21.08 -12.69
CA LYS A 8 -31.42 20.34 -13.32
C LYS A 8 -32.73 20.25 -12.52
N VAL A 9 -32.83 20.82 -11.32
CA VAL A 9 -34.03 20.71 -10.48
C VAL A 9 -34.76 22.06 -10.35
N PRO A 10 -35.72 22.37 -11.24
CA PRO A 10 -36.48 23.63 -11.20
C PRO A 10 -37.40 23.78 -9.97
N ALA A 11 -37.61 22.70 -9.20
CA ALA A 11 -38.45 22.71 -7.99
C ALA A 11 -37.80 23.44 -6.79
N LEU A 12 -36.49 23.70 -6.81
CA LEU A 12 -35.82 24.51 -5.78
C LEU A 12 -35.95 26.03 -6.01
N GLY A 13 -36.52 26.47 -7.14
CA GLY A 13 -36.68 27.90 -7.47
C GLY A 13 -37.72 28.65 -6.63
N ILE A 14 -38.59 27.94 -5.89
CA ILE A 14 -39.71 28.54 -5.15
C ILE A 14 -39.27 29.11 -3.78
N TRP A 15 -38.09 28.74 -3.25
CA TRP A 15 -37.55 29.24 -1.97
C TRP A 15 -36.63 30.46 -2.11
N THR A 16 -36.63 31.13 -3.27
CA THR A 16 -35.68 32.21 -3.59
C THR A 16 -36.15 33.57 -3.04
N LEU A 17 -35.89 33.81 -1.75
CA LEU A 17 -36.07 35.14 -1.12
C LEU A 17 -34.75 35.66 -0.51
N LYS A 18 -34.09 36.55 -1.25
CA LYS A 18 -33.29 37.69 -0.75
C LYS A 18 -32.09 37.43 0.20
N GLY A 19 -31.44 36.26 0.11
CA GLY A 19 -30.23 35.90 0.90
C GLY A 19 -29.06 35.30 0.09
N HIS A 20 -29.09 35.42 -1.25
CA HIS A 20 -28.21 34.69 -2.18
C HIS A 20 -26.70 34.91 -1.95
N ASP A 21 -26.24 36.15 -1.73
CA ASP A 21 -24.81 36.43 -1.58
C ASP A 21 -24.27 35.90 -0.25
N THR A 22 -25.00 36.10 0.84
CA THR A 22 -24.55 35.68 2.18
C THR A 22 -24.50 34.16 2.32
N LEU A 23 -25.49 33.45 1.76
CA LEU A 23 -25.51 31.98 1.75
C LEU A 23 -24.42 31.40 0.84
N TYR A 24 -24.18 32.02 -0.32
CA TYR A 24 -23.10 31.60 -1.22
C TYR A 24 -21.71 31.77 -0.59
N HIS A 25 -21.45 32.91 0.03
CA HIS A 25 -20.21 33.15 0.77
C HIS A 25 -20.06 32.20 1.97
N PHE A 26 -21.15 31.89 2.67
CA PHE A 26 -21.16 30.91 3.75
C PHE A 26 -20.80 29.50 3.26
N VAL A 27 -21.41 29.02 2.16
CA VAL A 27 -21.10 27.70 1.58
C VAL A 27 -19.67 27.62 1.06
N ILE A 28 -19.15 28.68 0.46
CA ILE A 28 -17.74 28.72 0.03
C ILE A 28 -16.81 28.69 1.24
N ALA A 29 -17.10 29.47 2.28
CA ALA A 29 -16.31 29.45 3.50
C ALA A 29 -16.29 28.05 4.13
N GLU A 30 -17.45 27.37 4.15
CA GLU A 30 -17.57 25.99 4.61
C GLU A 30 -16.74 25.03 3.75
N GLN A 31 -16.78 25.13 2.43
CA GLN A 31 -15.99 24.30 1.53
C GLN A 31 -14.48 24.53 1.66
N ILE A 32 -14.05 25.79 1.83
CA ILE A 32 -12.64 26.17 2.01
C ILE A 32 -12.09 25.57 3.30
N ILE A 33 -12.90 25.39 4.33
CA ILE A 33 -12.45 24.80 5.61
C ILE A 33 -12.54 23.26 5.54
N TYR A 34 -13.67 22.73 5.09
CA TYR A 34 -13.92 21.28 5.15
C TYR A 34 -13.00 20.47 4.23
N VAL A 35 -12.79 20.91 2.97
CA VAL A 35 -12.03 20.14 1.98
C VAL A 35 -10.56 19.97 2.36
N PRO A 36 -9.82 21.01 2.79
CA PRO A 36 -8.44 20.85 3.25
C PRO A 36 -8.34 20.01 4.52
N CYS A 37 -9.29 20.14 5.45
CA CYS A 37 -9.32 19.30 6.66
C CYS A 37 -9.50 17.81 6.31
N ALA A 38 -10.45 17.49 5.42
CA ALA A 38 -10.65 16.12 4.98
C ALA A 38 -9.42 15.56 4.25
N ALA A 39 -8.81 16.36 3.36
CA ALA A 39 -7.57 15.98 2.69
C ALA A 39 -6.46 15.71 3.71
N ALA A 40 -6.23 16.62 4.67
CA ALA A 40 -5.19 16.47 5.69
C ALA A 40 -5.35 15.17 6.49
N LEU A 41 -6.58 14.75 6.80
CA LEU A 41 -6.85 13.48 7.45
C LEU A 41 -6.44 12.29 6.57
N ILE A 42 -6.81 12.30 5.29
CA ILE A 42 -6.44 11.24 4.33
C ILE A 42 -4.92 11.12 4.23
N TRP A 43 -4.22 12.23 3.98
CA TRP A 43 -2.75 12.27 3.92
C TRP A 43 -2.12 11.79 5.23
N SER A 44 -2.73 12.10 6.38
CA SER A 44 -2.24 11.61 7.68
C SER A 44 -2.35 10.09 7.80
N PHE A 45 -3.46 9.50 7.33
CA PHE A 45 -3.62 8.04 7.31
C PHE A 45 -2.66 7.36 6.34
N GLU A 46 -2.40 7.97 5.19
CA GLU A 46 -1.39 7.51 4.22
C GLU A 46 0.01 7.55 4.80
N CYS A 47 0.40 8.66 5.44
CA CYS A 47 1.68 8.78 6.13
C CYS A 47 1.82 7.73 7.25
N MET A 48 0.75 7.48 8.02
CA MET A 48 0.76 6.43 9.05
C MET A 48 0.97 5.04 8.44
N TYR A 49 0.25 4.71 7.36
CA TYR A 49 0.41 3.45 6.65
C TYR A 49 1.85 3.28 6.12
N LEU A 50 2.37 4.32 5.46
CA LEU A 50 3.75 4.35 4.97
C LEU A 50 4.76 4.16 6.09
N GLY A 51 4.60 4.86 7.21
CA GLY A 51 5.45 4.73 8.39
C GLY A 51 5.52 3.28 8.88
N PHE A 52 4.37 2.62 9.03
CA PHE A 52 4.35 1.20 9.40
C PHE A 52 5.02 0.29 8.37
N CYS A 53 4.81 0.51 7.07
CA CYS A 53 5.50 -0.27 6.04
C CYS A 53 7.02 -0.08 6.10
N VAL A 54 7.49 1.16 6.28
CA VAL A 54 8.92 1.47 6.41
C VAL A 54 9.50 0.80 7.65
N GLU A 55 8.82 0.86 8.80
CA GLU A 55 9.26 0.17 10.02
C GLU A 55 9.38 -1.34 9.80
N ILE A 56 8.40 -1.98 9.16
CA ILE A 56 8.46 -3.41 8.83
C ILE A 56 9.67 -3.71 7.94
N ILE A 57 9.88 -2.93 6.88
CA ILE A 57 11.00 -3.07 5.95
C ILE A 57 12.33 -2.94 6.71
N VAL A 58 12.48 -1.92 7.54
CA VAL A 58 13.69 -1.67 8.32
C VAL A 58 13.97 -2.82 9.28
N GLN A 59 12.97 -3.35 9.98
CA GLN A 59 13.16 -4.48 10.89
C GLN A 59 13.57 -5.76 10.16
N PHE A 60 13.01 -6.01 8.97
CA PHE A 60 13.48 -7.11 8.12
C PHE A 60 14.95 -6.92 7.68
N LYS A 61 15.36 -5.70 7.36
CA LYS A 61 16.75 -5.37 7.00
C LYS A 61 17.71 -5.50 8.19
N ILE A 62 17.29 -5.12 9.39
CA ILE A 62 18.09 -5.32 10.60
C ILE A 62 18.28 -6.81 10.87
N LEU A 63 17.20 -7.60 10.77
CA LEU A 63 17.28 -9.06 10.91
C LEU A 63 18.21 -9.67 9.85
N TYR A 64 18.15 -9.18 8.62
CA TYR A 64 19.05 -9.57 7.53
C TYR A 64 20.51 -9.32 7.88
N GLN A 65 20.87 -8.09 8.26
CA GLN A 65 22.25 -7.72 8.58
C GLN A 65 22.77 -8.52 9.77
N TYR A 66 21.93 -8.70 10.79
CA TYR A 66 22.29 -9.47 11.98
C TYR A 66 22.55 -10.95 11.67
N LEU A 67 21.83 -11.54 10.71
CA LEU A 67 22.08 -12.90 10.24
C LEU A 67 23.36 -13.02 9.40
N GLU A 68 23.70 -12.00 8.62
CA GLU A 68 24.90 -11.98 7.78
C GLU A 68 26.18 -11.75 8.60
N GLU A 69 26.13 -10.85 9.59
CA GLU A 69 27.24 -10.50 10.47
C GLU A 69 27.42 -11.45 11.65
N MET A 70 26.63 -12.54 11.72
CA MET A 70 26.63 -13.46 12.85
C MET A 70 27.98 -14.19 12.98
N THR A 71 28.81 -13.72 13.91
CA THR A 71 30.07 -14.37 14.29
C THR A 71 29.85 -15.47 15.33
N VAL A 72 30.63 -16.53 15.21
CA VAL A 72 30.73 -17.60 16.21
C VAL A 72 31.88 -17.24 17.16
N GLU A 73 31.56 -16.97 18.41
CA GLU A 73 32.54 -16.64 19.46
C GLU A 73 32.47 -17.70 20.56
N GLY A 74 33.62 -18.15 21.06
CA GLY A 74 33.72 -19.10 22.16
C GLY A 74 35.13 -19.65 22.33
N ASN A 75 35.48 -20.08 23.54
CA ASN A 75 36.79 -20.65 23.84
C ASN A 75 36.84 -22.16 23.61
N SER A 76 35.67 -22.81 23.54
CA SER A 76 35.50 -24.24 23.28
C SER A 76 34.45 -24.50 22.18
N PRO A 77 34.50 -25.66 21.49
CA PRO A 77 33.53 -26.00 20.44
C PRO A 77 32.08 -26.02 20.95
N ASP A 78 31.87 -26.50 22.17
CA ASP A 78 30.54 -26.59 22.79
C ASP A 78 29.99 -25.20 23.14
N GLU A 79 30.84 -24.28 23.60
CA GLU A 79 30.47 -22.89 23.89
C GLU A 79 30.16 -22.11 22.60
N MET A 80 30.92 -22.35 21.54
CA MET A 80 30.65 -21.81 20.21
C MET A 80 29.30 -22.27 19.65
N GLU A 81 28.95 -23.56 19.81
CA GLU A 81 27.66 -24.11 19.40
C GLU A 81 26.52 -23.45 20.18
N LEU A 82 26.66 -23.34 21.51
CA LEU A 82 25.64 -22.75 22.38
C LEU A 82 25.38 -21.28 22.04
N ASN A 83 26.45 -20.48 21.87
CA ASN A 83 26.34 -19.06 21.52
C ASN A 83 25.65 -18.86 20.17
N TYR A 84 26.06 -19.62 19.15
CA TYR A 84 25.43 -19.55 17.83
C TYR A 84 23.94 -19.96 17.88
N LEU A 85 23.62 -20.99 18.66
CA LEU A 85 22.25 -21.46 18.89
C LEU A 85 21.38 -20.40 19.59
N GLU A 86 21.93 -19.67 20.57
CA GLU A 86 21.23 -18.57 21.23
C GLU A 86 20.98 -17.38 20.29
N LYS A 87 21.99 -16.96 19.52
CA LYS A 87 21.86 -15.91 18.50
C LYS A 87 20.81 -16.29 17.44
N MET A 88 20.83 -17.54 16.98
CA MET A 88 19.85 -18.03 16.00
C MET A 88 18.43 -18.08 16.59
N LYS A 89 18.27 -18.53 17.85
CA LYS A 89 16.99 -18.47 18.56
C LYS A 89 16.45 -17.05 18.68
N ALA A 90 17.31 -16.06 18.92
CA ALA A 90 16.91 -14.66 18.96
C ALA A 90 16.39 -14.18 17.59
N CYS A 91 17.08 -14.53 16.51
CA CYS A 91 16.66 -14.22 15.13
C CYS A 91 15.29 -14.81 14.80
N ILE A 92 15.06 -16.07 15.20
CA ILE A 92 13.80 -16.77 14.97
C ILE A 92 12.66 -16.07 15.70
N ARG A 93 12.86 -15.71 16.97
CA ARG A 93 11.85 -14.99 17.75
C ARG A 93 11.54 -13.63 17.13
N HIS A 94 12.56 -12.92 16.66
CA HIS A 94 12.37 -11.64 15.98
C HIS A 94 11.61 -11.80 14.65
N HIS A 95 11.96 -12.80 13.83
CA HIS A 95 11.22 -13.11 12.61
C HIS A 95 9.75 -13.47 12.89
N GLN A 96 9.49 -14.32 13.89
CA GLN A 96 8.14 -14.68 14.31
C GLN A 96 7.33 -13.46 14.79
N LEU A 97 7.98 -12.55 15.52
CA LEU A 97 7.37 -11.29 15.96
C LEU A 97 7.01 -10.42 14.76
N LEU A 98 7.87 -10.31 13.74
CA LEU A 98 7.59 -9.58 12.50
C LEU A 98 6.43 -10.19 11.72
N LEU A 99 6.38 -11.52 11.60
CA LEU A 99 5.25 -12.21 10.95
C LEU A 99 3.93 -11.96 11.70
N TRP A 100 3.97 -11.99 13.04
CA TRP A 100 2.82 -11.66 13.87
C TRP A 100 2.38 -10.20 13.68
N PHE A 101 3.33 -9.27 13.68
CA PHE A 101 3.06 -7.85 13.47
C PHE A 101 2.45 -7.61 12.09
N LEU A 102 3.02 -8.19 11.04
CA LEU A 102 2.52 -8.08 9.67
C LEU A 102 1.12 -8.69 9.52
N LYS A 103 0.82 -9.78 10.24
CA LYS A 103 -0.55 -10.33 10.31
C LYS A 103 -1.53 -9.33 10.94
N LYS A 104 -1.13 -8.63 12.01
CA LYS A 104 -1.94 -7.60 12.67
C LYS A 104 -2.11 -6.36 11.78
N PHE A 105 -1.02 -5.89 11.18
CA PHE A 105 -1.03 -4.82 10.20
C PHE A 105 -2.02 -5.11 9.07
N ARG A 106 -1.95 -6.30 8.47
CA ARG A 106 -2.91 -6.71 7.44
C ARG A 106 -4.34 -6.72 7.96
N GLN A 107 -4.61 -7.19 9.18
CA GLN A 107 -5.97 -7.19 9.74
C GLN A 107 -6.53 -5.77 9.92
N ILE A 108 -5.71 -4.84 10.41
CA ILE A 108 -6.13 -3.45 10.66
C ILE A 108 -6.38 -2.70 9.35
N PHE A 109 -5.46 -2.82 8.39
CA PHE A 109 -5.54 -2.07 7.13
C PHE A 109 -6.34 -2.77 6.03
N SER A 110 -6.76 -4.03 6.20
CA SER A 110 -7.49 -4.80 5.18
C SER A 110 -8.74 -4.07 4.66
N LEU A 111 -9.59 -3.58 5.56
CA LEU A 111 -10.83 -2.89 5.19
C LEU A 111 -10.55 -1.51 4.58
N LEU A 112 -9.54 -0.81 5.11
CA LEU A 112 -9.12 0.50 4.61
C LEU A 112 -8.64 0.38 3.16
N LEU A 113 -7.72 -0.55 2.88
CA LEU A 113 -7.19 -0.80 1.54
C LEU A 113 -8.27 -1.26 0.56
N LEU A 114 -9.26 -2.04 1.03
CA LEU A 114 -10.40 -2.45 0.20
C LEU A 114 -11.26 -1.26 -0.20
N THR A 115 -11.59 -0.41 0.78
CA THR A 115 -12.40 0.79 0.55
C THR A 115 -11.69 1.69 -0.45
N GLU A 116 -10.41 1.95 -0.23
CA GLU A 116 -9.57 2.74 -1.13
C GLU A 116 -9.57 2.19 -2.56
N TYR A 117 -9.36 0.87 -2.73
CA TYR A 117 -9.34 0.26 -4.05
C TYR A 117 -10.69 0.38 -4.78
N VAL A 118 -11.79 0.14 -4.08
CA VAL A 118 -13.15 0.17 -4.66
C VAL A 118 -13.62 1.60 -4.95
N THR A 119 -13.13 2.61 -4.21
CA THR A 119 -13.47 4.02 -4.47
C THR A 119 -12.56 4.64 -5.51
N VAL A 120 -11.24 4.50 -5.37
CA VAL A 120 -10.25 5.18 -6.23
C VAL A 120 -10.15 4.53 -7.60
N GLY A 121 -10.27 3.20 -7.70
CA GLY A 121 -10.20 2.49 -8.99
C GLY A 121 -11.20 3.02 -10.04
N PRO A 122 -12.51 3.08 -9.74
CA PRO A 122 -13.51 3.67 -10.63
C PRO A 122 -13.30 5.18 -10.88
N LEU A 123 -12.85 5.94 -9.88
CA LEU A 123 -12.55 7.37 -10.04
C LEU A 123 -11.42 7.61 -11.03
N ILE A 124 -10.35 6.81 -10.99
CA ILE A 124 -9.27 6.85 -11.99
C ILE A 124 -9.84 6.64 -13.40
N CYS A 125 -10.73 5.67 -13.59
CA CYS A 125 -11.37 5.43 -14.89
C CYS A 125 -12.23 6.62 -15.34
N ALA A 126 -13.03 7.18 -14.42
CA ALA A 126 -13.91 8.31 -14.71
C ALA A 126 -13.15 9.59 -15.07
N GLU A 127 -12.10 9.92 -14.32
CA GLU A 127 -11.25 11.10 -14.59
C GLU A 127 -10.49 10.96 -15.90
N LEU A 128 -9.97 9.76 -16.19
CA LEU A 128 -9.31 9.49 -17.47
C LEU A 128 -10.29 9.66 -18.65
N PHE A 129 -11.50 9.09 -18.53
CA PHE A 129 -12.54 9.23 -19.55
C PHE A 129 -12.96 10.70 -19.75
N ALA A 130 -13.17 11.43 -18.65
CA ALA A 130 -13.53 12.85 -18.69
C ALA A 130 -12.44 13.72 -19.35
N ALA A 131 -11.16 13.42 -19.07
CA ALA A 131 -10.04 14.08 -19.74
C ALA A 131 -10.09 13.85 -21.26
N PHE A 132 -10.35 12.62 -21.70
CA PHE A 132 -10.43 12.28 -23.13
C PHE A 132 -11.65 12.86 -23.86
N GLU A 133 -12.77 13.03 -23.18
CA GLU A 133 -14.01 13.56 -23.78
C GLU A 133 -14.01 15.09 -23.88
N SER A 134 -13.25 15.75 -22.99
CA SER A 134 -13.23 17.20 -22.91
C SER A 134 -12.69 17.86 -24.18
N ARG A 135 -13.42 18.85 -24.71
CA ARG A 135 -13.01 19.66 -25.87
C ARG A 135 -12.19 20.90 -25.49
N SER A 136 -12.23 21.29 -24.21
CA SER A 136 -11.52 22.45 -23.69
C SER A 136 -10.22 22.01 -23.01
N ILE A 137 -9.10 22.58 -23.43
CA ILE A 137 -7.77 22.29 -22.87
C ILE A 137 -7.71 22.50 -21.35
N GLN A 138 -8.40 23.52 -20.83
CA GLN A 138 -8.42 23.80 -19.39
C GLN A 138 -9.11 22.69 -18.60
N ILE A 139 -10.21 22.16 -19.15
CA ILE A 139 -10.97 21.07 -18.54
C ILE A 139 -10.15 19.77 -18.62
N THR A 140 -9.49 19.52 -19.76
CA THR A 140 -8.57 18.39 -19.94
C THR A 140 -7.45 18.41 -18.90
N ILE A 141 -6.76 19.54 -18.73
CA ILE A 141 -5.67 19.69 -17.76
C ILE A 141 -6.16 19.38 -16.34
N ARG A 142 -7.33 19.88 -15.97
CA ARG A 142 -7.92 19.63 -14.64
C ARG A 142 -8.19 18.15 -14.39
N HIS A 143 -8.85 17.46 -15.32
CA HIS A 143 -9.16 16.03 -15.17
C HIS A 143 -7.89 15.17 -15.20
N THR A 144 -6.92 15.50 -16.06
CA THR A 144 -5.61 14.83 -16.07
C THR A 144 -4.86 15.03 -14.75
N ALA A 145 -4.90 16.22 -14.15
CA ALA A 145 -4.30 16.47 -12.85
C ALA A 145 -4.93 15.59 -11.76
N TYR A 146 -6.28 15.51 -11.72
CA TYR A 146 -6.97 14.61 -10.78
C TYR A 146 -6.65 13.14 -11.01
N PHE A 147 -6.60 12.69 -12.26
CA PHE A 147 -6.16 11.34 -12.61
C PHE A 147 -4.76 11.04 -12.05
N VAL A 148 -3.80 11.95 -12.24
CA VAL A 148 -2.42 11.77 -11.72
C VAL A 148 -2.42 11.73 -10.19
N THR A 149 -3.18 12.61 -9.52
CA THR A 149 -3.29 12.60 -8.06
C THR A 149 -3.84 11.27 -7.54
N LEU A 150 -4.93 10.76 -8.11
CA LEU A 150 -5.53 9.48 -7.72
C LEU A 150 -4.61 8.29 -8.00
N ALA A 151 -3.88 8.31 -9.12
CA ALA A 151 -2.89 7.30 -9.44
C ALA A 151 -1.72 7.31 -8.44
N LEU A 152 -1.24 8.49 -8.05
CA LEU A 152 -0.22 8.64 -7.02
C LEU A 152 -0.73 8.14 -5.66
N GLN A 153 -1.96 8.48 -5.31
CA GLN A 153 -2.61 8.01 -4.08
C GLN A 153 -2.60 6.48 -3.99
N LEU A 154 -3.05 5.80 -5.05
CA LEU A 154 -3.03 4.34 -5.12
C LEU A 154 -1.59 3.78 -5.05
N SER A 155 -0.62 4.46 -5.67
CA SER A 155 0.79 4.04 -5.65
C SER A 155 1.40 4.07 -4.24
N PHE A 156 0.99 5.01 -3.38
CA PHE A 156 1.43 5.08 -1.98
C PHE A 156 1.02 3.85 -1.17
N TYR A 157 -0.03 3.13 -1.56
CA TYR A 157 -0.42 1.87 -0.92
C TYR A 157 0.27 0.66 -1.54
N CYS A 158 0.34 0.59 -2.87
CA CYS A 158 0.82 -0.58 -3.61
C CYS A 158 2.34 -0.76 -3.56
N ILE A 159 3.11 0.31 -3.69
CA ILE A 159 4.58 0.23 -3.77
C ILE A 159 5.21 -0.26 -2.45
N PRO A 160 4.90 0.34 -1.28
CA PRO A 160 5.47 -0.11 -0.01
C PRO A 160 5.01 -1.52 0.35
N ALA A 161 3.76 -1.88 0.02
CA ALA A 161 3.27 -3.25 0.23
C ALA A 161 4.09 -4.28 -0.56
N ASN A 162 4.48 -3.94 -1.79
CA ASN A 162 5.35 -4.78 -2.60
C ASN A 162 6.74 -4.91 -1.96
N TYR A 163 7.34 -3.80 -1.52
CA TYR A 163 8.63 -3.84 -0.83
C TYR A 163 8.59 -4.68 0.45
N VAL A 164 7.54 -4.55 1.27
CA VAL A 164 7.36 -5.41 2.46
C VAL A 164 7.32 -6.89 2.07
N ALA A 165 6.62 -7.25 1.00
CA ALA A 165 6.53 -8.63 0.52
C ALA A 165 7.89 -9.14 0.01
N ASP A 166 8.63 -8.31 -0.72
CA ASP A 166 9.96 -8.65 -1.26
C ASP A 166 10.99 -8.85 -0.15
N GLU A 167 11.00 -7.98 0.87
CA GLU A 167 11.90 -8.06 2.02
C GLU A 167 11.56 -9.26 2.91
N ALA A 168 10.28 -9.59 3.08
CA ALA A 168 9.88 -10.80 3.78
C ALA A 168 10.41 -12.08 3.11
N LEU A 169 10.39 -12.13 1.77
CA LEU A 169 10.97 -13.23 0.98
C LEU A 169 12.50 -13.24 0.99
N ALA A 170 13.14 -12.07 1.14
CA ALA A 170 14.59 -11.94 1.19
C ALA A 170 15.19 -12.63 2.43
N VAL A 171 14.45 -12.78 3.52
CA VAL A 171 14.89 -13.48 4.74
C VAL A 171 15.36 -14.90 4.45
N ALA A 172 14.63 -15.66 3.61
CA ALA A 172 15.04 -17.02 3.27
C ALA A 172 16.38 -17.05 2.52
N ARG A 173 16.62 -16.06 1.64
CA ARG A 173 17.87 -15.94 0.88
C ARG A 173 19.04 -15.58 1.79
N SER A 174 18.81 -14.77 2.82
CA SER A 174 19.86 -14.38 3.76
C SER A 174 20.25 -15.49 4.73
N ILE A 175 19.27 -16.26 5.21
CA ILE A 175 19.55 -17.46 5.99
C ILE A 175 20.40 -18.42 5.16
N TYR A 176 20.18 -18.53 3.85
CA TYR A 176 21.03 -19.35 2.99
C TYR A 176 22.46 -18.79 2.86
N SER A 177 22.61 -17.47 2.73
CA SER A 177 23.92 -16.82 2.55
C SER A 177 24.76 -16.74 3.83
N SER A 178 24.19 -16.93 5.01
CA SER A 178 24.91 -16.93 6.30
C SER A 178 25.88 -18.10 6.50
N LYS A 179 26.03 -18.98 5.49
CA LYS A 179 26.93 -20.15 5.51
C LYS A 179 26.71 -21.06 6.72
N TRP A 180 25.49 -21.14 7.26
CA TRP A 180 25.13 -22.01 8.39
C TRP A 180 25.61 -23.48 8.23
N TYR A 181 25.70 -23.95 6.99
CA TYR A 181 26.17 -25.30 6.63
C TYR A 181 27.69 -25.50 6.81
N SER A 182 28.47 -24.43 6.87
CA SER A 182 29.92 -24.47 7.10
C SER A 182 30.27 -24.77 8.56
N HIS A 183 29.33 -24.51 9.47
CA HIS A 183 29.49 -24.83 10.88
C HIS A 183 29.21 -26.32 11.14
N HIS A 184 30.07 -26.96 11.95
CA HIS A 184 29.95 -28.37 12.34
C HIS A 184 28.94 -28.56 13.49
N PHE A 185 27.72 -28.04 13.34
CA PHE A 185 26.64 -28.15 14.33
C PHE A 185 25.46 -28.97 13.76
N PRO A 186 25.47 -30.32 13.87
CA PRO A 186 24.44 -31.17 13.28
C PRO A 186 23.04 -30.92 13.85
N SER A 187 22.98 -30.57 15.14
CA SER A 187 21.76 -30.26 15.90
C SER A 187 20.95 -29.10 15.32
N LEU A 188 21.62 -28.17 14.64
CA LEU A 188 21.05 -26.91 14.14
C LEU A 188 20.56 -26.97 12.69
N ARG A 189 20.91 -28.03 11.94
CA ARG A 189 20.56 -28.11 10.51
C ARG A 189 19.05 -28.16 10.27
N VAL A 190 18.35 -29.02 11.01
CA VAL A 190 16.89 -29.19 10.88
C VAL A 190 16.12 -27.91 11.22
N PRO A 191 16.34 -27.24 12.37
CA PRO A 191 15.61 -26.02 12.69
C PRO A 191 15.88 -24.90 11.67
N ILE A 192 17.13 -24.73 11.21
CA ILE A 192 17.48 -23.72 10.19
C ILE A 192 16.72 -23.95 8.87
N LEU A 193 16.67 -25.20 8.41
CA LEU A 193 15.92 -25.57 7.21
C LEU A 193 14.42 -25.29 7.36
N LEU A 194 13.83 -25.61 8.52
CA LEU A 194 12.42 -25.32 8.79
C LEU A 194 12.13 -23.81 8.77
N ILE A 195 13.02 -22.98 9.30
CA ILE A 195 12.85 -21.52 9.29
C ILE A 195 12.98 -21.00 7.87
N MET A 196 13.98 -21.47 7.12
CA MET A 196 14.17 -21.09 5.72
C MET A 196 12.91 -21.45 4.90
N GLN A 197 12.36 -22.65 5.08
CA GLN A 197 11.12 -23.08 4.43
C GLN A 197 9.92 -22.20 4.82
N ASN A 198 9.80 -21.81 6.09
CA ASN A 198 8.74 -20.90 6.54
C ASN A 198 8.92 -19.47 5.98
N ALA A 199 10.16 -18.97 5.90
CA ALA A 199 10.46 -17.65 5.35
C ALA A 199 10.25 -17.59 3.82
N GLN A 200 10.31 -18.73 3.12
CA GLN A 200 9.97 -18.82 1.70
C GLN A 200 8.48 -18.69 1.41
N HIS A 201 7.61 -18.82 2.42
CA HIS A 201 6.19 -18.54 2.26
C HIS A 201 5.98 -17.03 2.09
N GLY A 202 5.85 -16.60 0.83
CA GLY A 202 5.66 -15.19 0.49
C GLY A 202 4.48 -14.57 1.22
N ILE A 203 4.69 -13.36 1.74
CA ILE A 203 3.67 -12.63 2.48
C ILE A 203 3.08 -11.58 1.56
N THR A 204 1.83 -11.79 1.15
CA THR A 204 1.09 -10.80 0.38
C THR A 204 0.11 -10.07 1.27
N ILE A 205 0.18 -8.74 1.27
CA ILE A 205 -0.83 -7.87 1.86
C ILE A 205 -2.04 -7.91 0.91
N ARG A 206 -3.22 -8.22 1.46
CA ARG A 206 -4.46 -8.35 0.70
C ARG A 206 -5.51 -7.39 1.24
N ALA A 207 -6.12 -6.60 0.37
CA ALA A 207 -7.28 -5.76 0.66
C ALA A 207 -8.53 -6.65 0.78
N GLY A 208 -9.23 -6.54 1.91
CA GLY A 208 -10.42 -7.36 2.20
C GLY A 208 -10.18 -8.86 2.21
N GLY A 209 -8.93 -9.33 2.17
CA GLY A 209 -8.58 -10.74 1.89
C GLY A 209 -8.75 -11.19 0.43
N LEU A 210 -9.29 -10.34 -0.44
CA LEU A 210 -9.65 -10.67 -1.82
C LEU A 210 -8.56 -10.23 -2.80
N VAL A 211 -8.22 -8.94 -2.78
CA VAL A 211 -7.35 -8.32 -3.80
C VAL A 211 -5.93 -8.22 -3.25
N PRO A 212 -4.91 -8.81 -3.90
CA PRO A 212 -3.52 -8.57 -3.52
C PRO A 212 -3.14 -7.11 -3.76
N ILE A 213 -2.53 -6.46 -2.78
CA ILE A 213 -2.03 -5.08 -2.92
C ILE A 213 -0.54 -5.16 -3.23
N ASN A 214 -0.21 -4.93 -4.49
CA ASN A 214 1.14 -4.92 -5.03
C ASN A 214 1.21 -4.02 -6.27
N THR A 215 2.43 -3.82 -6.79
CA THR A 215 2.68 -2.97 -7.96
C THR A 215 1.96 -3.50 -9.22
N ASP A 216 1.83 -4.82 -9.37
CA ASP A 216 1.09 -5.42 -10.49
C ASP A 216 -0.38 -5.02 -10.49
N THR A 217 -1.01 -4.97 -9.31
CA THR A 217 -2.41 -4.58 -9.17
C THR A 217 -2.62 -3.12 -9.52
N PHE A 218 -1.68 -2.23 -9.12
CA PHE A 218 -1.68 -0.84 -9.54
C PHE A 218 -1.62 -0.70 -11.08
N VAL A 219 -0.67 -1.39 -11.72
CA VAL A 219 -0.54 -1.39 -13.18
C VAL A 219 -1.80 -1.95 -13.85
N ASN A 220 -2.40 -2.97 -13.28
CA ASN A 220 -3.65 -3.55 -13.79
C ASN A 220 -4.81 -2.56 -13.73
N VAL A 221 -4.95 -1.76 -12.64
CA VAL A 221 -5.97 -0.70 -12.56
C VAL A 221 -5.80 0.31 -13.70
N LEU A 222 -4.57 0.77 -13.96
CA LEU A 222 -4.30 1.72 -15.05
C LEU A 222 -4.59 1.12 -16.43
N LYS A 223 -4.24 -0.15 -16.65
CA LYS A 223 -4.55 -0.87 -17.89
C LYS A 223 -6.06 -1.00 -18.11
N VAL A 224 -6.80 -1.34 -17.07
CA VAL A 224 -8.27 -1.43 -17.13
C VAL A 224 -8.88 -0.07 -17.45
N ALA A 225 -8.42 1.00 -16.78
CA ALA A 225 -8.87 2.36 -17.06
C ALA A 225 -8.62 2.77 -18.53
N TRP A 226 -7.42 2.51 -19.04
CA TRP A 226 -7.05 2.80 -20.42
C TRP A 226 -7.86 1.97 -21.44
N SER A 227 -8.03 0.68 -21.18
CA SER A 227 -8.80 -0.23 -22.01
C SER A 227 -10.28 0.20 -22.07
N ALA A 228 -10.88 0.51 -20.93
CA ALA A 228 -12.24 1.01 -20.84
C ALA A 228 -12.43 2.30 -21.64
N CYS A 229 -11.50 3.26 -21.53
CA CYS A 229 -11.52 4.48 -22.33
C CYS A 229 -11.40 4.20 -23.83
N SER A 230 -10.51 3.29 -24.23
CA SER A 230 -10.29 2.92 -25.62
C SER A 230 -11.53 2.27 -26.24
N ILE A 231 -12.18 1.35 -25.52
CA ILE A 231 -13.44 0.71 -25.94
C ILE A 231 -14.55 1.75 -26.08
N ALA A 232 -14.72 2.63 -25.09
CA ALA A 232 -15.75 3.67 -25.13
C ALA A 232 -15.58 4.62 -26.33
N ARG A 233 -14.34 4.90 -26.73
CA ARG A 233 -14.04 5.67 -27.95
C ARG A 233 -14.36 4.88 -29.22
N GLY A 234 -13.99 3.60 -29.28
CA GLY A 234 -14.26 2.74 -30.44
C GLY A 234 -15.76 2.56 -30.71
N LEU A 235 -16.56 2.38 -29.66
CA LEU A 235 -18.02 2.26 -29.78
C LEU A 235 -18.70 3.52 -30.33
N ARG A 236 -18.05 4.68 -30.27
CA ARG A 236 -18.61 5.94 -30.76
C ARG A 236 -18.26 6.25 -32.21
N GLN A 237 -17.27 5.55 -32.78
CA GLN A 237 -16.84 5.74 -34.16
C GLN A 237 -17.62 4.85 -35.15
N ASN A 238 -18.37 3.86 -34.64
CA ASN A 238 -19.34 3.04 -35.39
C ASN A 238 -20.75 3.61 -35.28
#